data_AF-A0A2E7WS36-F1
#
_entry.id   AF-A0A2E7WS36-F1
#
_cell.length_a   1.000
_cell.length_b   1.000
_cell.length_c   1.000
_cell.angle_alpha   90.00
_cell.angle_beta   90.00
_cell.angle_gamma   90.00
#
_symmetry.space_group_name_H-M   'P 1'
#
loop_
_entity.id
_entity.type
_entity.pdbx_description
1 polymer ?
#
loop_
_entity_poly.entity_id
_entity_poly.type
_entity_poly.pdbx_seq_one_letter_code
_entity_poly.pdbx_strand_id
1 'polypeptide(L)'
;MNTRPVTTVLFVVMLLGVSLPAQSADFSPFLGSFEGQARIVGEDQNTPPRDVTVEIEKHKKGFTISWATTKTSTSGKKKKKEYSIDFLPTDRKGIYAAGQKVNVFGGRKPLDPLKGDPYLWARIRDNQLAIFGLLIHDTGDFELFSYHRTLLDQGNTMDLHYHRIKEGSEGRPGEEFEVKGTLTRTAD
;
A
#
# COMPACT_ATOMS: atom_id res chain seq x y z
N MET A 1 46.63 -23.08 59.71
CA MET A 1 45.72 -23.80 58.81
C MET A 1 44.70 -22.77 58.31
N ASN A 2 44.95 -22.17 57.14
CA ASN A 2 44.20 -21.02 56.62
C ASN A 2 43.14 -21.49 55.64
N THR A 3 41.86 -21.24 55.94
CA THR A 3 40.76 -21.37 54.98
C THR A 3 40.37 -19.97 54.49
N ARG A 4 40.52 -19.73 53.19
CA ARG A 4 40.14 -18.49 52.50
C ARG A 4 38.62 -18.50 52.23
N PRO A 5 37.88 -17.40 52.43
CA PRO A 5 36.53 -17.29 51.92
C PRO A 5 36.56 -17.02 50.41
N VAL A 6 35.73 -17.75 49.68
CA VAL A 6 35.48 -17.60 48.24
C VAL A 6 34.67 -16.33 48.02
N THR A 7 35.24 -15.35 47.32
CA THR A 7 34.53 -14.14 46.90
C THR A 7 33.59 -14.48 45.75
N THR A 8 32.29 -14.51 46.02
CA THR A 8 31.25 -14.60 44.98
C THR A 8 31.23 -13.29 44.17
N VAL A 9 31.58 -13.36 42.90
CA VAL A 9 31.42 -12.25 41.94
C VAL A 9 29.98 -12.29 41.41
N LEU A 10 29.18 -11.27 41.75
CA LEU A 10 27.83 -11.09 41.23
C LEU A 10 27.89 -10.33 39.90
N PHE A 11 27.69 -11.04 38.78
CA PHE A 11 27.52 -10.42 37.47
C PHE A 11 26.09 -9.85 37.37
N VAL A 12 25.95 -8.52 37.49
CA VAL A 12 24.71 -7.81 37.17
C VAL A 12 24.67 -7.60 35.66
N VAL A 13 23.89 -8.43 34.95
CA VAL A 13 23.56 -8.19 33.54
C VAL A 13 22.49 -7.09 33.49
N MET A 14 22.93 -5.87 33.19
CA MET A 14 22.05 -4.73 32.93
C MET A 14 21.36 -4.94 31.58
N LEU A 15 20.13 -5.46 31.61
CA LEU A 15 19.22 -5.50 30.47
C LEU A 15 18.85 -4.06 30.09
N LEU A 16 19.69 -3.43 29.25
CA LEU A 16 19.30 -2.25 28.47
C LEU A 16 18.13 -2.68 27.58
N GLY A 17 16.92 -2.37 28.03
CA GLY A 17 15.72 -2.50 27.22
C GLY A 17 15.88 -1.64 25.98
N VAL A 18 16.28 -2.28 24.87
CA VAL A 18 16.28 -1.67 23.55
C VAL A 18 14.82 -1.38 23.23
N SER A 19 14.39 -0.18 23.56
CA SER A 19 13.13 0.37 23.10
C SER A 19 13.32 0.62 21.61
N LEU A 20 12.98 -0.39 20.79
CA LEU A 20 12.85 -0.16 19.36
C LEU A 20 11.86 1.00 19.20
N PRO A 21 12.23 2.08 18.51
CA PRO A 21 11.29 3.15 18.26
C PRO A 21 10.10 2.52 17.54
N ALA A 22 8.92 2.58 18.16
CA ALA A 22 7.68 2.21 17.50
C ALA A 22 7.54 3.16 16.31
N GLN A 23 7.94 2.69 15.13
CA GLN A 23 7.93 3.48 13.91
C GLN A 23 6.50 4.01 13.76
N SER A 24 6.38 5.34 13.82
CA SER A 24 5.08 6.00 13.80
C SER A 24 4.33 5.53 12.56
N ALA A 25 3.02 5.28 12.68
CA ALA A 25 2.17 4.94 11.55
C ALA A 25 1.85 6.22 10.73
N ASP A 26 2.92 6.85 10.31
CA ASP A 26 3.00 8.15 9.67
C ASP A 26 3.13 7.95 8.16
N PHE A 27 2.35 8.71 7.39
CA PHE A 27 2.41 8.67 5.93
C PHE A 27 3.54 9.54 5.36
N SER A 28 4.18 10.38 6.19
CA SER A 28 5.23 11.31 5.75
C SER A 28 6.34 10.68 4.89
N PRO A 29 6.85 9.46 5.19
CA PRO A 29 7.86 8.81 4.34
C PRO A 29 7.40 8.51 2.90
N PHE A 30 6.09 8.37 2.70
CA PHE A 30 5.49 8.05 1.41
C PHE A 30 5.16 9.28 0.56
N LEU A 31 5.25 10.49 1.11
CA LEU A 31 4.95 11.72 0.36
C LEU A 31 5.88 11.87 -0.84
N GLY A 32 5.36 12.39 -1.96
CA GLY A 32 6.07 12.65 -3.21
C GLY A 32 5.63 11.74 -4.35
N SER A 33 6.39 11.80 -5.43
CA SER A 33 6.09 11.12 -6.70
C SER A 33 7.01 9.93 -6.97
N PHE A 34 6.44 8.87 -7.55
CA PHE A 34 7.13 7.64 -7.89
C PHE A 34 6.70 7.18 -9.28
N GLU A 35 7.67 6.74 -10.08
CA GLU A 35 7.44 6.24 -11.43
C GLU A 35 8.21 4.95 -11.70
N GLY A 36 7.64 4.08 -12.52
CA GLY A 36 8.27 2.82 -12.88
C GLY A 36 7.31 1.89 -13.58
N GLN A 37 7.56 0.58 -13.42
CA GLN A 37 6.88 -0.42 -14.22
C GLN A 37 6.39 -1.60 -13.39
N ALA A 38 5.26 -2.17 -13.81
CA ALA A 38 4.66 -3.33 -13.17
C ALA A 38 4.19 -4.38 -14.20
N ARG A 39 4.22 -5.64 -13.80
CA ARG A 39 3.86 -6.82 -14.61
C ARG A 39 2.83 -7.68 -13.89
N ILE A 40 1.96 -8.31 -14.67
CA ILE A 40 1.08 -9.35 -14.14
C ILE A 40 1.93 -10.57 -13.80
N VAL A 41 1.73 -11.14 -12.62
CA VAL A 41 2.41 -12.39 -12.24
C VAL A 41 1.85 -13.54 -13.08
N GLY A 42 2.75 -14.35 -13.66
CA GLY A 42 2.37 -15.49 -14.51
C GLY A 42 2.09 -15.13 -15.98
N GLU A 43 2.14 -13.86 -16.35
CA GLU A 43 2.07 -13.42 -17.75
C GLU A 43 3.40 -13.67 -18.49
N ASP A 44 3.36 -13.88 -19.81
CA ASP A 44 4.56 -14.03 -20.63
C ASP A 44 5.49 -12.82 -20.47
N GLN A 45 6.79 -13.06 -20.29
CA GLN A 45 7.82 -12.03 -20.17
C GLN A 45 7.90 -11.12 -21.40
N ASN A 46 7.51 -11.62 -22.57
CA ASN A 46 7.42 -10.85 -23.81
C ASN A 46 6.26 -9.84 -23.80
N THR A 47 5.29 -9.98 -22.89
CA THR A 47 4.24 -8.99 -22.73
C THR A 47 4.87 -7.70 -22.18
N PRO A 48 4.65 -6.53 -22.81
CA PRO A 48 5.20 -5.28 -22.31
C PRO A 48 4.70 -4.98 -20.89
N PRO A 49 5.56 -4.48 -19.99
CA PRO A 49 5.13 -4.03 -18.68
C PRO A 49 4.21 -2.82 -18.80
N ARG A 50 3.50 -2.50 -17.72
CA ARG A 50 2.66 -1.31 -17.62
C ARG A 50 3.45 -0.21 -16.92
N ASP A 51 3.43 0.98 -17.50
CA ASP A 51 3.98 2.15 -16.82
C ASP A 51 3.03 2.53 -15.67
N VAL A 52 3.59 2.79 -14.51
CA VAL A 52 2.85 3.13 -13.29
C VAL A 52 3.43 4.41 -12.69
N THR A 53 2.54 5.32 -12.33
CA THR A 53 2.87 6.50 -11.53
C THR A 53 2.07 6.47 -10.24
N VAL A 54 2.69 6.90 -9.15
CA VAL A 54 2.06 7.06 -7.83
C VAL A 54 2.49 8.40 -7.28
N GLU A 55 1.52 9.19 -6.84
CA GLU A 55 1.73 10.48 -6.19
C GLU A 55 0.97 10.47 -4.87
N ILE A 56 1.65 10.85 -3.79
CA ILE A 56 1.09 10.88 -2.45
C ILE A 56 1.33 12.27 -1.87
N GLU A 57 0.24 12.95 -1.57
CA GLU A 57 0.27 14.33 -1.09
C GLU A 57 -0.41 14.46 0.26
N LYS A 58 0.00 15.45 1.05
CA LYS A 58 -0.66 15.76 2.31
C LYS A 58 -2.05 16.31 2.06
N HIS A 59 -3.06 15.75 2.73
CA HIS A 59 -4.43 16.24 2.68
C HIS A 59 -5.04 16.32 4.08
N LYS A 60 -5.24 17.54 4.60
CA LYS A 60 -5.71 17.78 5.96
C LYS A 60 -4.82 17.04 6.98
N LYS A 61 -5.40 16.14 7.77
CA LYS A 61 -4.71 15.28 8.74
C LYS A 61 -4.31 13.91 8.18
N GLY A 62 -4.59 13.65 6.91
CA GLY A 62 -4.19 12.43 6.21
C GLY A 62 -3.53 12.78 4.88
N PHE A 63 -3.83 12.00 3.84
CA PHE A 63 -3.16 12.10 2.55
C PHE A 63 -4.12 11.83 1.40
N THR A 64 -3.81 12.39 0.24
CA THR A 64 -4.39 11.98 -1.04
C THR A 64 -3.39 11.06 -1.72
N ILE A 65 -3.88 9.96 -2.30
CA ILE A 65 -3.07 9.11 -3.17
C ILE A 65 -3.68 9.06 -4.55
N SER A 66 -2.87 9.43 -5.52
CA SER A 66 -3.17 9.36 -6.94
C SER A 66 -2.30 8.28 -7.56
N TRP A 67 -2.88 7.45 -8.43
CA TRP A 67 -2.10 6.48 -9.19
C TRP A 67 -2.63 6.33 -10.60
N ALA A 68 -1.71 6.15 -11.54
CA ALA A 68 -2.04 5.85 -12.92
C ALA A 68 -1.35 4.58 -13.38
N THR A 69 -2.01 3.86 -14.29
CA THR A 69 -1.44 2.72 -15.01
C THR A 69 -1.67 2.93 -16.49
N THR A 70 -0.60 2.90 -17.27
CA THR A 70 -0.63 3.05 -18.72
C THR A 70 -0.21 1.73 -19.37
N LYS A 71 -1.11 1.15 -20.17
CA LYS A 71 -0.80 0.02 -21.04
C LYS A 71 -0.53 0.53 -22.45
N THR A 72 0.62 0.15 -23.02
CA THR A 72 0.96 0.42 -24.41
C THR A 72 0.78 -0.87 -25.22
N SER A 73 -0.03 -0.82 -26.28
CA SER A 73 -0.21 -1.96 -27.20
C SER A 73 0.95 -2.09 -28.18
N THR A 74 1.04 -3.23 -28.87
CA THR A 74 2.01 -3.47 -29.95
C THR A 74 1.89 -2.46 -31.11
N SER A 75 0.69 -1.91 -31.34
CA SER A 75 0.44 -0.83 -32.31
C SER A 75 0.84 0.58 -31.84
N GLY A 76 1.38 0.71 -30.62
CA GLY A 76 1.73 1.99 -29.99
C GLY A 76 0.56 2.71 -29.29
N LYS A 77 -0.69 2.25 -29.44
CA LYS A 77 -1.85 2.83 -28.74
C LYS A 77 -1.70 2.70 -27.22
N LYS A 78 -1.82 3.82 -26.50
CA LYS A 78 -1.78 3.91 -25.03
C LYS A 78 -3.18 3.93 -24.42
N LYS A 79 -3.38 3.17 -23.34
CA LYS A 79 -4.59 3.20 -22.50
C LYS A 79 -4.19 3.50 -21.07
N LYS A 80 -4.50 4.70 -20.59
CA LYS A 80 -4.27 5.16 -19.21
C LYS A 80 -5.53 4.93 -18.37
N LYS A 81 -5.36 4.42 -17.15
CA LYS A 81 -6.36 4.45 -16.07
C LYS A 81 -5.78 5.22 -14.90
N GLU A 82 -6.58 6.06 -14.26
CA GLU A 82 -6.14 6.96 -13.19
C GLU A 82 -7.19 7.02 -12.10
N TYR A 83 -6.74 7.05 -10.85
CA TYR A 83 -7.58 7.12 -9.66
C TYR A 83 -6.94 8.04 -8.65
N SER A 84 -7.77 8.72 -7.85
CA SER A 84 -7.34 9.57 -6.76
C SER A 84 -8.33 9.49 -5.60
N ILE A 85 -7.82 9.20 -4.41
CA ILE A 85 -8.61 8.94 -3.20
C ILE A 85 -7.99 9.69 -2.01
N ASP A 86 -8.83 10.38 -1.24
CA ASP A 86 -8.45 10.99 0.04
C ASP A 86 -8.56 9.94 1.16
N PHE A 87 -7.58 9.88 2.04
CA PHE A 87 -7.57 9.04 3.26
C PHE A 87 -7.46 9.92 4.50
N LEU A 88 -8.35 9.71 5.47
CA LEU A 88 -8.39 10.45 6.73
C LEU A 88 -8.12 9.52 7.92
N PRO A 89 -7.43 10.01 8.97
CA PRO A 89 -7.12 9.18 10.13
C PRO A 89 -8.40 8.71 10.85
N THR A 90 -8.32 7.52 11.44
CA THR A 90 -9.34 6.96 12.33
C THR A 90 -8.84 6.93 13.77
N ASP A 91 -9.69 6.51 14.71
CA ASP A 91 -9.28 6.26 16.10
C ASP A 91 -8.30 5.08 16.25
N ARG A 92 -8.16 4.25 15.21
CA ARG A 92 -7.20 3.14 15.17
C ARG A 92 -5.87 3.61 14.59
N LYS A 93 -4.81 3.57 15.40
CA LYS A 93 -3.46 3.96 14.98
C LYS A 93 -3.06 3.25 13.68
N GLY A 94 -2.63 4.05 12.70
CA GLY A 94 -2.17 3.56 11.41
C GLY A 94 -3.27 3.10 10.45
N ILE A 95 -4.54 3.25 10.82
CA ILE A 95 -5.68 2.97 9.94
C ILE A 95 -6.32 4.29 9.51
N TYR A 96 -6.51 4.42 8.19
CA TYR A 96 -7.12 5.59 7.57
C TYR A 96 -8.36 5.14 6.78
N ALA A 97 -9.47 5.82 6.98
CA ALA A 97 -10.69 5.58 6.21
C ALA A 97 -10.61 6.36 4.89
N ALA A 98 -11.09 5.77 3.80
CA ALA A 98 -11.28 6.53 2.57
C ALA A 98 -12.36 7.58 2.78
N GLY A 99 -11.99 8.85 2.54
CA GLY A 99 -12.89 9.98 2.66
C GLY A 99 -13.71 10.17 1.39
N GLN A 100 -13.07 10.60 0.31
CA GLN A 100 -13.75 10.96 -0.92
C GLN A 100 -12.92 10.55 -2.14
N LYS A 101 -13.60 10.14 -3.20
CA LYS A 101 -13.02 10.00 -4.53
C LYS A 101 -12.89 11.38 -5.16
N VAL A 102 -11.74 11.65 -5.75
CA VAL A 102 -11.44 12.90 -6.43
C VAL A 102 -11.60 12.68 -7.94
N ASN A 103 -12.43 13.51 -8.58
CA ASN A 103 -12.57 13.48 -10.04
C ASN A 103 -11.48 14.32 -10.72
N VAL A 104 -11.43 14.28 -12.06
CA VAL A 104 -10.42 15.00 -12.85
C VAL A 104 -10.47 16.53 -12.73
N PHE A 105 -11.54 17.09 -12.16
CA PHE A 105 -11.71 18.52 -11.89
C PHE A 105 -11.50 18.87 -10.41
N GLY A 106 -11.00 17.93 -9.59
CA GLY A 106 -10.81 18.12 -8.14
C GLY A 106 -12.09 18.03 -7.30
N GLY A 107 -13.23 17.73 -7.94
CA GLY A 107 -14.50 17.52 -7.26
C GLY A 107 -14.48 16.23 -6.44
N ARG A 108 -14.98 16.31 -5.20
CA ARG A 108 -14.94 15.22 -4.22
C ARG A 108 -16.31 14.64 -3.97
N LYS A 109 -16.45 13.32 -4.07
CA LYS A 109 -17.68 12.59 -3.79
C LYS A 109 -17.40 11.43 -2.83
N PRO A 110 -18.26 11.18 -1.82
CA PRO A 110 -18.18 9.96 -1.03
C PRO A 110 -18.27 8.71 -1.91
N LEU A 111 -17.55 7.66 -1.51
CA LEU A 111 -17.66 6.33 -2.13
C LEU A 111 -18.97 5.66 -1.68
N ASP A 112 -19.64 4.97 -2.59
CA ASP A 112 -20.87 4.22 -2.33
C ASP A 112 -20.75 2.76 -2.84
N PRO A 113 -20.47 1.80 -1.94
CA PRO A 113 -20.37 0.38 -2.27
C PRO A 113 -21.54 -0.20 -3.05
N LEU A 114 -22.75 0.27 -2.77
CA LEU A 114 -23.95 -0.23 -3.44
C LEU A 114 -24.19 0.41 -4.81
N LYS A 115 -23.37 1.39 -5.20
CA LYS A 115 -23.32 1.97 -6.55
C LYS A 115 -22.06 1.57 -7.32
N GLY A 116 -21.33 0.57 -6.83
CA GLY A 116 -20.14 0.02 -7.49
C GLY A 116 -18.84 0.78 -7.22
N ASP A 117 -18.80 1.71 -6.26
CA ASP A 117 -17.52 2.22 -5.75
C ASP A 117 -16.95 1.23 -4.70
N PRO A 118 -15.64 1.05 -4.56
CA PRO A 118 -15.12 0.17 -3.52
C PRO A 118 -15.26 0.77 -2.11
N TYR A 119 -15.49 -0.07 -1.10
CA TYR A 119 -15.23 0.28 0.29
C TYR A 119 -13.73 0.18 0.55
N LEU A 120 -13.08 1.29 0.90
CA LEU A 120 -11.62 1.40 0.97
C LEU A 120 -11.13 1.82 2.37
N TRP A 121 -9.98 1.28 2.76
CA TRP A 121 -9.20 1.79 3.89
C TRP A 121 -7.71 1.62 3.61
N ALA A 122 -6.89 2.47 4.21
CA ALA A 122 -5.44 2.33 4.19
C ALA A 122 -4.91 1.90 5.56
N ARG A 123 -3.83 1.14 5.54
CA ARG A 123 -3.04 0.76 6.70
C ARG A 123 -1.59 1.14 6.46
N ILE A 124 -0.99 1.81 7.43
CA ILE A 124 0.45 2.08 7.45
C ILE A 124 1.07 1.32 8.61
N ARG A 125 2.10 0.54 8.30
CA ARG A 125 2.91 -0.18 9.28
C ARG A 125 4.35 -0.23 8.79
N ASP A 126 5.28 0.18 9.64
CA ASP A 126 6.71 0.18 9.35
C ASP A 126 6.99 1.00 8.06
N ASN A 127 7.59 0.39 7.05
CA ASN A 127 7.86 0.98 5.73
C ASN A 127 6.80 0.65 4.67
N GLN A 128 5.63 0.13 5.06
CA GLN A 128 4.57 -0.27 4.13
C GLN A 128 3.28 0.52 4.30
N LEU A 129 2.77 1.06 3.18
CA LEU A 129 1.43 1.60 3.01
C LEU A 129 0.62 0.61 2.16
N ALA A 130 -0.45 0.06 2.74
CA ALA A 130 -1.35 -0.85 2.06
C ALA A 130 -2.75 -0.24 1.98
N ILE A 131 -3.32 -0.18 0.78
CA ILE A 131 -4.75 0.14 0.59
C ILE A 131 -5.48 -1.17 0.38
N PHE A 132 -6.56 -1.38 1.11
CA PHE A 132 -7.43 -2.53 0.96
C PHE A 132 -8.78 -2.07 0.44
N GLY A 133 -9.42 -2.94 -0.33
CA GLY A 133 -10.75 -2.69 -0.87
C GLY A 133 -11.63 -3.91 -0.88
N LEU A 134 -12.92 -3.65 -0.69
CA LEU A 134 -14.02 -4.55 -0.97
C LEU A 134 -14.87 -3.88 -2.07
N LEU A 135 -15.06 -4.56 -3.19
CA LEU A 135 -15.98 -4.14 -4.24
C LEU A 135 -17.11 -5.16 -4.35
N ILE A 136 -18.33 -4.65 -4.50
CA ILE A 136 -19.54 -5.44 -4.75
C ILE A 136 -19.89 -5.24 -6.22
N HIS A 137 -20.01 -6.33 -6.97
CA HIS A 137 -20.41 -6.30 -8.38
C HIS A 137 -21.94 -6.26 -8.51
N ASP A 138 -22.43 -5.93 -9.71
CA ASP A 138 -23.87 -5.85 -10.00
C ASP A 138 -24.61 -7.18 -9.76
N THR A 139 -23.89 -8.29 -9.87
CA THR A 139 -24.38 -9.66 -9.59
C THR A 139 -24.45 -9.99 -8.10
N GLY A 140 -23.92 -9.13 -7.22
CA GLY A 140 -23.92 -9.30 -5.77
C GLY A 140 -22.70 -10.05 -5.22
N ASP A 141 -21.86 -10.61 -6.09
CA ASP A 141 -20.56 -11.18 -5.74
C ASP A 141 -19.56 -10.07 -5.36
N PHE A 142 -18.48 -10.47 -4.70
CA PHE A 142 -17.47 -9.53 -4.22
C PHE A 142 -16.08 -9.80 -4.79
N GLU A 143 -15.27 -8.75 -4.81
CA GLU A 143 -13.81 -8.88 -4.89
C GLU A 143 -13.14 -8.17 -3.72
N LEU A 144 -12.13 -8.83 -3.15
CA LEU A 144 -11.19 -8.25 -2.21
C LEU A 144 -9.93 -7.90 -2.96
N PHE A 145 -9.34 -6.74 -2.68
CA PHE A 145 -8.06 -6.39 -3.25
C PHE A 145 -7.20 -5.59 -2.29
N SER A 146 -5.90 -5.63 -2.51
CA SER A 146 -4.93 -4.82 -1.80
C SER A 146 -3.89 -4.22 -2.76
N TYR A 147 -3.44 -3.01 -2.45
CA TYR A 147 -2.31 -2.33 -3.08
C TYR A 147 -1.26 -2.05 -2.01
N HIS A 148 -0.22 -2.87 -1.96
CA HIS A 148 0.92 -2.69 -1.07
C HIS A 148 1.98 -1.84 -1.76
N ARG A 149 2.50 -0.85 -1.01
CA ARG A 149 3.60 0.03 -1.37
C ARG A 149 4.63 -0.07 -0.27
N THR A 150 5.75 -0.71 -0.54
CA THR A 150 6.82 -0.91 0.45
C THR A 150 8.02 -0.06 0.06
N LEU A 151 8.41 0.87 0.93
CA LEU A 151 9.58 1.71 0.69
C LEU A 151 10.86 0.93 0.96
N LEU A 152 11.77 0.96 0.01
CA LEU A 152 13.11 0.38 0.03
C LEU A 152 14.15 1.48 -0.17
N ASP A 153 15.43 1.16 0.01
CA ASP A 153 16.55 2.05 -0.31
C ASP A 153 16.40 3.46 0.30
N GLN A 154 16.10 3.49 1.60
CA GLN A 154 15.85 4.74 2.36
C GLN A 154 14.71 5.59 1.79
N GLY A 155 13.75 4.97 1.09
CA GLY A 155 12.59 5.63 0.50
C GLY A 155 12.77 6.05 -0.95
N ASN A 156 13.90 5.76 -1.59
CA ASN A 156 14.13 6.07 -3.01
C ASN A 156 13.45 5.08 -3.96
N THR A 157 13.18 3.87 -3.48
CA THR A 157 12.55 2.81 -4.27
C THR A 157 11.24 2.40 -3.60
N MET A 158 10.21 2.11 -4.40
CA MET A 158 8.93 1.56 -3.94
C MET A 158 8.66 0.22 -4.63
N ASP A 159 8.58 -0.84 -3.84
CA ASP A 159 8.03 -2.12 -4.29
C ASP A 159 6.50 -2.06 -4.29
N LEU A 160 5.91 -2.42 -5.43
CA LEU A 160 4.47 -2.48 -5.63
C LEU A 160 4.01 -3.93 -5.67
N HIS A 161 2.96 -4.22 -4.90
CA HIS A 161 2.24 -5.48 -5.01
C HIS A 161 0.74 -5.23 -4.94
N TYR A 162 0.08 -5.45 -6.07
CA TYR A 162 -1.37 -5.54 -6.13
C TYR A 162 -1.79 -7.01 -6.08
N HIS A 163 -2.74 -7.31 -5.22
CA HIS A 163 -3.38 -8.61 -5.12
C HIS A 163 -4.88 -8.43 -5.16
N ARG A 164 -5.57 -9.31 -5.88
CA ARG A 164 -7.02 -9.36 -5.92
C ARG A 164 -7.48 -10.80 -5.83
N ILE A 165 -8.53 -11.01 -5.07
CA ILE A 165 -9.24 -12.27 -4.93
C ILE A 165 -10.71 -12.01 -5.27
N LYS A 166 -11.24 -12.74 -6.24
CA LYS A 166 -12.68 -12.74 -6.52
C LYS A 166 -13.40 -13.80 -5.68
N GLU A 167 -14.68 -13.58 -5.44
CA GLU A 167 -15.55 -14.64 -4.94
C GLU A 167 -15.55 -15.84 -5.92
N GLY A 168 -15.46 -17.04 -5.35
CA GLY A 168 -15.62 -18.33 -5.99
C GLY A 168 -16.96 -18.97 -5.62
N SER A 169 -17.05 -20.29 -5.64
CA SER A 169 -18.29 -20.98 -5.28
C SER A 169 -18.62 -20.86 -3.79
N GLU A 170 -19.92 -20.74 -3.47
CA GLU A 170 -20.44 -20.73 -2.10
C GLU A 170 -19.85 -19.62 -1.20
N GLY A 171 -19.48 -18.47 -1.78
CA GLY A 171 -18.92 -17.35 -1.02
C GLY A 171 -17.49 -17.54 -0.55
N ARG A 172 -16.77 -18.52 -1.10
CA ARG A 172 -15.35 -18.76 -0.78
C ARG A 172 -14.42 -17.92 -1.67
N PRO A 173 -13.19 -17.63 -1.25
CA PRO A 173 -12.13 -17.11 -2.12
C PRO A 173 -11.96 -17.97 -3.39
N GLY A 174 -11.90 -17.32 -4.55
CA GLY A 174 -11.78 -17.93 -5.88
C GLY A 174 -10.51 -17.50 -6.61
N GLU A 175 -10.68 -16.99 -7.84
CA GLU A 175 -9.56 -16.58 -8.72
C GLU A 175 -8.70 -15.49 -8.06
N GLU A 176 -7.39 -15.74 -8.02
CA GLU A 176 -6.39 -14.77 -7.59
C GLU A 176 -5.71 -14.09 -8.77
N PHE A 177 -5.40 -12.82 -8.61
CA PHE A 177 -4.70 -12.02 -9.60
C PHE A 177 -3.66 -11.13 -8.91
N GLU A 178 -2.42 -11.18 -9.40
CA GLU A 178 -1.31 -10.40 -8.85
C GLU A 178 -0.64 -9.53 -9.92
N VAL A 179 -0.25 -8.33 -9.51
CA VAL A 179 0.64 -7.44 -10.28
C VAL A 179 1.76 -6.99 -9.37
N LYS A 180 3.01 -7.10 -9.84
CA LYS A 180 4.21 -6.69 -9.11
C LYS A 180 5.01 -5.69 -9.92
N GLY A 181 5.67 -4.76 -9.25
CA GLY A 181 6.46 -3.74 -9.93
C GLY A 181 7.39 -3.00 -8.99
N THR A 182 8.25 -2.20 -9.57
CA THR A 182 9.20 -1.36 -8.83
C THR A 182 9.13 0.04 -9.40
N LEU A 183 8.97 1.03 -8.52
CA LEU A 183 9.00 2.44 -8.84
C LEU A 183 10.20 3.12 -8.19
N THR A 184 10.71 4.14 -8.85
CA THR A 184 11.74 5.03 -8.33
C THR A 184 11.09 6.35 -7.99
N ARG A 185 11.45 6.92 -6.85
CA ARG A 185 11.07 8.27 -6.47
C ARG A 185 11.61 9.26 -7.50
N THR A 186 10.76 10.11 -8.04
CA THR A 186 11.19 11.22 -8.89
C THR A 186 11.59 12.39 -8.01
N ALA A 187 12.66 13.11 -8.37
CA ALA A 187 12.99 14.34 -7.67
C ALA A 187 11.87 15.36 -7.89
N ASP A 188 11.40 15.97 -6.80
CA ASP A 188 10.44 17.09 -6.82
C ASP A 188 11.07 18.35 -7.44
#